data_AF-A0A9D9YK42-F1
#
_entry.id   AF-A0A9D9YK42-F1
#
_cell.length_a   1.000
_cell.length_b   1.000
_cell.length_c   1.000
_cell.angle_alpha   90.00
_cell.angle_beta   90.00
_cell.angle_gamma   90.00
#
_symmetry.space_group_name_H-M   'P 1'
#
loop_
_entity.id
_entity.type
_entity.pdbx_description
1 polymer ?
#
loop_
_entity_poly.entity_id
_entity_poly.type
_entity_poly.pdbx_seq_one_letter_code
_entity_poly.pdbx_strand_id
1 'polypeptide(L)'
;MTEIQQQLKELSGAETRKINSIYGSIDKFYATVYLIARNEHQCQNMSVPGAEQRLKTIRAYQGMIRFMLDELSLNGKDILEATASDYLEDFVNFREQDFGLTDEEFIAIIKRIG
;
A
#
# COMPACT_ATOMS: atom_id res chain seq x y z
N MET A 1 -11.35 -11.58 -2.12
CA MET A 1 -9.96 -11.63 -1.64
C MET A 1 -9.11 -11.84 -2.88
N THR A 2 -8.16 -10.96 -3.15
CA THR A 2 -7.35 -10.99 -4.37
C THR A 2 -6.19 -11.97 -4.24
N GLU A 3 -5.53 -12.30 -5.35
CA GLU A 3 -4.40 -13.24 -5.35
C GLU A 3 -3.26 -12.74 -4.44
N ILE A 4 -2.94 -11.45 -4.50
CA ILE A 4 -1.92 -10.86 -3.64
C ILE A 4 -2.31 -10.88 -2.17
N GLN A 5 -3.58 -10.66 -1.82
CA GLN A 5 -4.03 -10.81 -0.43
C GLN A 5 -3.85 -12.23 0.09
N GLN A 6 -4.05 -13.23 -0.76
CA GLN A 6 -3.86 -14.63 -0.39
C GLN A 6 -2.38 -14.95 -0.19
N GLN A 7 -1.51 -14.54 -1.12
CA GLN A 7 -0.05 -14.68 -0.98
C GLN A 7 0.48 -14.01 0.29
N LEU A 8 0.01 -12.79 0.60
CA LEU A 8 0.42 -12.06 1.80
C LEU A 8 -0.02 -12.77 3.10
N LYS A 9 -1.13 -13.51 3.09
CA LYS A 9 -1.61 -14.29 4.25
C LYS A 9 -0.82 -15.58 4.48
N GLU A 10 -0.12 -16.07 3.47
CA GLU A 10 0.75 -17.24 3.58
C GLU A 10 2.13 -16.90 4.16
N LEU A 11 2.48 -15.61 4.24
CA LEU A 11 3.70 -15.13 4.90
C LEU A 11 3.76 -15.60 6.35
N SER A 12 4.95 -15.98 6.80
CA SER A 12 5.13 -16.50 8.15
C SER A 12 6.45 -16.09 8.78
N GLY A 13 6.56 -16.24 10.10
CA GLY A 13 7.82 -16.07 10.80
C GLY A 13 8.31 -14.61 10.84
N ALA A 14 9.41 -14.32 10.15
CA ALA A 14 10.07 -13.02 10.23
C ALA A 14 9.33 -11.93 9.43
N GLU A 15 8.78 -12.29 8.27
CA GLU A 15 8.07 -11.38 7.36
C GLU A 15 6.83 -10.81 8.05
N THR A 16 5.96 -11.69 8.54
CA THR A 16 4.73 -11.32 9.25
C THR A 16 5.03 -10.47 10.48
N ARG A 17 6.09 -10.78 11.23
CA ARG A 17 6.49 -10.00 12.41
C ARG A 17 6.93 -8.59 12.03
N LYS A 18 7.75 -8.44 10.99
CA LYS A 18 8.21 -7.14 10.50
C LYS A 18 7.05 -6.32 9.98
N ILE A 19 6.20 -6.89 9.14
CA ILE A 19 5.02 -6.20 8.59
C ILE A 19 4.07 -5.79 9.73
N ASN A 20 3.71 -6.71 10.63
CA ASN A 20 2.79 -6.37 11.73
C ASN A 20 3.35 -5.30 12.68
N SER A 21 4.67 -5.23 12.89
CA SER A 21 5.27 -4.18 13.73
C SER A 21 5.09 -2.76 13.19
N ILE A 22 4.97 -2.61 11.87
CA ILE A 22 4.84 -1.31 11.20
C ILE A 22 3.36 -1.00 10.96
N TYR A 23 2.64 -1.94 10.34
CA TYR A 23 1.28 -1.76 9.83
C TYR A 23 0.19 -2.24 10.79
N GLY A 24 0.55 -3.03 11.81
CA GLY A 24 -0.38 -3.63 12.77
C GLY A 24 -0.92 -5.00 12.35
N SER A 25 -1.12 -5.23 11.05
CA SER A 25 -1.48 -6.54 10.49
C SER A 25 -1.13 -6.64 9.01
N ILE A 26 -1.13 -7.86 8.46
CA ILE A 26 -1.05 -8.11 7.01
C ILE A 26 -2.18 -7.41 6.25
N ASP A 27 -3.41 -7.46 6.77
CA ASP A 27 -4.56 -6.80 6.13
C ASP A 27 -4.39 -5.26 6.11
N LYS A 28 -3.88 -4.67 7.19
CA LYS A 28 -3.58 -3.22 7.23
C LYS A 28 -2.41 -2.85 6.34
N PHE A 29 -1.44 -3.74 6.15
CA PHE A 29 -0.38 -3.56 5.17
C PHE A 29 -0.96 -3.49 3.74
N TYR A 30 -1.76 -4.48 3.35
CA TYR A 30 -2.43 -4.47 2.04
C TYR A 30 -3.27 -3.20 1.84
N ALA A 31 -4.11 -2.85 2.82
CA ALA A 31 -4.93 -1.65 2.79
C ALA A 31 -4.09 -0.37 2.62
N THR A 32 -2.95 -0.28 3.32
CA THR A 32 -2.04 0.87 3.22
C THR A 32 -1.47 0.99 1.81
N VAL A 33 -0.97 -0.11 1.23
CA VAL A 33 -0.41 -0.12 -0.14
C VAL A 33 -1.48 0.22 -1.17
N TYR A 34 -2.69 -0.35 -1.03
CA TYR A 34 -3.83 -0.05 -1.87
C TYR A 34 -4.19 1.45 -1.83
N LEU A 35 -4.30 2.04 -0.64
CA LEU A 35 -4.62 3.45 -0.48
C LEU A 35 -3.51 4.37 -1.03
N ILE A 36 -2.23 3.96 -0.94
CA ILE A 36 -1.13 4.68 -1.58
C ILE A 36 -1.27 4.66 -3.11
N ALA A 37 -1.59 3.51 -3.70
CA ALA A 37 -1.84 3.40 -5.15
C ALA A 37 -3.04 4.25 -5.58
N ARG A 38 -4.13 4.23 -4.82
CA ARG A 38 -5.30 5.11 -5.01
C ARG A 38 -4.90 6.58 -4.97
N ASN A 39 -4.13 6.98 -3.97
CA ASN A 39 -3.67 8.36 -3.81
C ASN A 39 -2.75 8.78 -4.97
N GLU A 40 -1.89 7.90 -5.46
CA GLU A 40 -1.07 8.17 -6.65
C GLU A 40 -1.96 8.45 -7.87
N HIS A 41 -2.88 7.53 -8.17
CA HIS A 41 -3.77 7.65 -9.32
C HIS A 41 -4.65 8.89 -9.26
N GLN A 42 -5.22 9.22 -8.09
CA GLN A 42 -5.95 10.47 -7.89
C GLN A 42 -5.06 11.70 -8.12
N CYS A 43 -3.83 11.67 -7.61
CA CYS A 43 -2.90 12.79 -7.75
C CYS A 43 -2.44 13.02 -9.20
N GLN A 44 -2.36 11.95 -10.01
CA GLN A 44 -2.01 12.02 -11.43
C GLN A 44 -3.18 12.53 -12.30
N ASN A 45 -4.42 12.17 -11.97
CA ASN A 45 -5.57 12.37 -12.85
C ASN A 45 -6.53 13.49 -12.41
N MET A 46 -6.45 13.93 -11.16
CA MET A 46 -7.30 15.00 -10.62
C MET A 46 -6.49 16.28 -10.41
N SER A 47 -7.15 17.44 -10.53
CA SER A 47 -6.53 18.72 -10.20
C SER A 47 -6.39 18.88 -8.68
N VAL A 48 -5.35 18.27 -8.11
CA VAL A 48 -5.02 18.40 -6.69
C VAL A 48 -3.95 19.48 -6.47
N PRO A 49 -4.11 20.38 -5.49
CA PRO A 49 -3.10 21.37 -5.14
C PRO A 49 -1.76 20.73 -4.75
N GLY A 50 -0.67 21.19 -5.37
CA GLY A 50 0.68 20.68 -5.10
C GLY A 50 0.91 19.24 -5.58
N ALA A 51 0.22 18.82 -6.66
CA ALA A 51 0.30 17.47 -7.23
C ALA A 51 1.74 16.94 -7.36
N GLU A 52 2.66 17.74 -7.89
CA GLU A 52 4.06 17.32 -8.08
C GLU A 52 4.74 16.96 -6.74
N GLN A 53 4.57 17.80 -5.71
CA GLN A 53 5.15 17.54 -4.40
C GLN A 53 4.51 16.32 -3.74
N ARG A 54 3.19 16.17 -3.86
CA ARG A 54 2.46 15.00 -3.35
C ARG A 54 2.93 13.71 -4.03
N LEU A 55 3.11 13.72 -5.36
CA LEU A 55 3.64 12.59 -6.12
C LEU A 55 5.05 12.21 -5.68
N LYS A 56 5.93 13.19 -5.43
CA LYS A 56 7.28 12.92 -4.89
C LYS A 56 7.20 12.21 -3.54
N THR A 57 6.34 12.68 -2.65
CA THR A 57 6.13 12.05 -1.33
C THR A 57 5.54 10.65 -1.45
N ILE A 58 4.54 10.44 -2.29
CA ILE A 58 3.93 9.13 -2.53
C ILE A 58 4.97 8.13 -3.05
N ARG A 59 5.77 8.51 -4.05
CA ARG A 59 6.82 7.67 -4.62
C ARG A 59 7.94 7.35 -3.62
N ALA A 60 8.26 8.29 -2.72
CA ALA A 60 9.20 8.02 -1.64
C ALA A 60 8.68 6.91 -0.70
N TYR A 61 7.41 6.97 -0.30
CA TYR A 61 6.81 5.91 0.52
C TYR A 61 6.71 4.58 -0.22
N GLN A 62 6.34 4.56 -1.51
CA GLN A 62 6.38 3.34 -2.32
C GLN A 62 7.80 2.75 -2.37
N GLY A 63 8.83 3.59 -2.51
CA GLY A 63 10.23 3.17 -2.48
C GLY A 63 10.65 2.57 -1.13
N MET A 64 10.25 3.18 -0.02
CA MET A 64 10.51 2.66 1.33
C MET A 64 9.82 1.31 1.57
N ILE A 65 8.56 1.19 1.15
CA ILE A 65 7.79 -0.07 1.25
C ILE A 65 8.47 -1.15 0.42
N ARG A 66 8.82 -0.84 -0.84
CA ARG A 66 9.53 -1.77 -1.73
C ARG A 66 10.82 -2.26 -1.09
N PHE A 67 11.65 -1.33 -0.61
CA PHE A 67 12.93 -1.67 0.01
C PHE A 67 12.74 -2.60 1.22
N MET A 68 11.77 -2.33 2.09
CA MET A 68 11.45 -3.17 3.23
C MET A 68 11.02 -4.59 2.82
N LEU A 69 10.24 -4.73 1.74
CA LEU A 69 9.84 -6.03 1.20
C LEU A 69 11.04 -6.77 0.59
N ASP A 70 11.88 -6.06 -0.18
CA ASP A 70 13.08 -6.62 -0.80
C ASP A 70 14.07 -7.11 0.29
N GLU A 71 14.21 -6.40 1.42
CA GLU A 71 15.00 -6.84 2.58
C GLU A 71 14.46 -8.13 3.23
N LEU A 72 13.16 -8.38 3.11
CA LEU A 72 12.51 -9.62 3.54
C LEU A 72 12.62 -10.73 2.50
N SER A 73 13.38 -10.53 1.40
CA SER A 73 13.44 -11.44 0.24
C SER A 73 12.09 -11.66 -0.46
N LEU A 74 11.14 -10.74 -0.25
CA LEU A 74 9.90 -10.67 -0.99
C LEU A 74 10.13 -9.87 -2.27
N ASN A 75 9.42 -10.17 -3.35
CA ASN A 75 9.47 -9.33 -4.53
C ASN A 75 8.62 -8.07 -4.32
N GLY A 76 9.22 -7.03 -3.75
CA GLY A 76 8.51 -5.81 -3.37
C GLY A 76 7.91 -5.07 -4.55
N LYS A 77 8.54 -5.17 -5.73
CA LYS A 77 8.00 -4.62 -6.98
C LYS A 77 6.69 -5.30 -7.36
N ASP A 78 6.69 -6.63 -7.44
CA ASP A 78 5.50 -7.39 -7.86
C ASP A 78 4.33 -7.20 -6.87
N ILE A 79 4.61 -7.14 -5.56
CA ILE A 79 3.58 -6.89 -4.54
C ILE A 79 2.92 -5.51 -4.74
N LEU A 80 3.73 -4.46 -4.95
CA LEU A 80 3.23 -3.10 -5.19
C LEU A 80 2.44 -3.02 -6.50
N GLU A 81 2.95 -3.61 -7.59
CA GLU A 81 2.29 -3.61 -8.91
C GLU A 81 0.98 -4.43 -8.89
N ALA A 82 0.96 -5.58 -8.22
CA ALA A 82 -0.24 -6.39 -8.06
C ALA A 82 -1.31 -5.64 -7.25
N THR A 83 -0.92 -5.01 -6.14
CA THR A 83 -1.87 -4.24 -5.31
C THR A 83 -2.39 -2.99 -6.04
N ALA A 84 -1.54 -2.32 -6.83
CA ALA A 84 -1.98 -1.23 -7.69
C ALA A 84 -2.95 -1.70 -8.78
N SER A 85 -2.73 -2.91 -9.32
CA SER A 85 -3.63 -3.53 -10.30
C SER A 85 -4.99 -3.86 -9.69
N ASP A 86 -5.04 -4.41 -8.47
CA ASP A 86 -6.28 -4.62 -7.72
C ASP A 86 -7.08 -3.30 -7.59
N TYR A 87 -6.38 -2.23 -7.20
CA TYR A 87 -7.00 -0.90 -7.10
C TYR A 87 -7.56 -0.41 -8.44
N LEU A 88 -6.81 -0.55 -9.53
CA LEU A 88 -7.27 -0.11 -10.85
C LEU A 88 -8.46 -0.94 -11.34
N GLU A 89 -8.48 -2.24 -11.07
CA GLU A 89 -9.64 -3.09 -11.36
C GLU A 89 -10.87 -2.61 -10.60
N ASP A 90 -10.75 -2.35 -9.30
CA ASP A 90 -11.83 -1.81 -8.48
C ASP A 90 -12.31 -0.44 -9.00
N PHE A 91 -11.38 0.45 -9.34
CA PHE A 91 -11.69 1.76 -9.91
C PHE A 91 -12.47 1.67 -11.23
N VAL A 92 -12.01 0.83 -12.17
CA VAL A 92 -12.66 0.64 -13.48
C VAL A 92 -14.06 0.03 -13.33
N ASN A 93 -14.26 -0.82 -12.33
CA ASN A 93 -15.55 -1.46 -12.05
C ASN A 93 -16.44 -0.68 -11.08
N PHE A 94 -16.07 0.56 -10.72
CA PHE A 94 -16.80 1.40 -9.76
C PHE A 94 -17.03 0.71 -8.39
N ARG A 95 -16.09 -0.13 -7.96
CA ARG A 95 -16.07 -0.76 -6.64
C ARG A 95 -15.29 0.10 -5.68
N GLU A 96 -15.90 0.46 -4.55
CA GLU A 96 -15.21 1.12 -3.46
C GLU A 96 -14.90 0.10 -2.36
N GLN A 97 -13.62 0.01 -2.00
CA GLN A 97 -13.15 -0.83 -0.90
C GLN A 97 -13.20 -0.06 0.41
N ASP A 98 -13.91 -0.62 1.40
CA ASP A 98 -13.82 -0.18 2.78
C ASP A 98 -12.91 -1.14 3.56
N PHE A 99 -11.77 -0.63 4.02
CA PHE A 99 -10.80 -1.38 4.81
C PHE A 99 -10.99 -1.24 6.32
N GLY A 100 -11.96 -0.44 6.78
CA GLY A 100 -12.14 -0.12 8.19
C GLY A 100 -10.91 0.57 8.81
N LEU A 101 -10.08 1.22 7.99
CA LEU A 101 -8.89 1.96 8.40
C LEU A 101 -9.21 3.45 8.39
N THR A 102 -9.12 4.09 9.55
CA THR A 102 -9.34 5.54 9.65
C THR A 102 -8.18 6.34 9.06
N ASP A 103 -8.42 7.60 8.68
CA ASP A 103 -7.36 8.49 8.21
C ASP A 103 -6.24 8.67 9.25
N GLU A 104 -6.60 8.69 10.53
CA GLU A 104 -5.66 8.82 11.66
C GLU A 104 -4.76 7.59 11.77
N GLU A 105 -5.32 6.38 11.62
CA GLU A 105 -4.54 5.16 11.58
C GLU A 105 -3.65 5.08 10.34
N PHE A 106 -4.16 5.47 9.18
CA PHE A 106 -3.36 5.53 7.96
C PHE A 106 -2.18 6.49 8.13
N ILE A 107 -2.42 7.71 8.61
CA ILE A 107 -1.36 8.69 8.89
C ILE A 107 -0.36 8.16 9.92
N ALA A 108 -0.83 7.45 10.96
CA ALA A 108 0.05 6.85 11.96
C ALA A 108 0.95 5.76 11.35
N ILE A 109 0.43 4.95 10.42
CA ILE A 109 1.21 3.95 9.69
C ILE A 109 2.24 4.63 8.79
N ILE A 110 1.84 5.62 7.99
CA ILE A 110 2.74 6.36 7.09
C ILE A 110 3.91 6.98 7.88
N LYS A 111 3.66 7.51 9.08
CA LYS A 111 4.69 8.05 9.98
C LYS A 111 5.64 7.00 10.60
N ARG A 112 5.33 5.70 10.51
CA ARG A 112 6.23 4.62 10.94
C ARG A 112 7.11 4.09 9.81
N ILE A 113 6.72 4.34 8.55
CA ILE A 113 7.46 3.90 7.37
C ILE A 113 8.69 4.80 7.15
N GLY A 114 8.51 6.12 7.30
CA GLY A 114 9.58 7.13 7.22
C GLY A 114 10.02 7.57 8.60
#